data_AF-A0A0Q8PT68-F1
#
_entry.id   AF-A0A0Q8PT68-F1
#
_cell.length_a   1.000
_cell.length_b   1.000
_cell.length_c   1.000
_cell.angle_alpha   90.00
_cell.angle_beta   90.00
_cell.angle_gamma   90.00
#
_symmetry.space_group_name_H-M   'P 1'
#
loop_
_entity.id
_entity.type
_entity.pdbx_description
1 polymer ?
#
loop_
_entity_poly.entity_id
_entity_poly.type
_entity_poly.pdbx_seq_one_letter_code
_entity_poly.pdbx_strand_id
1 'polypeptide(L)' 'MLLSKTQKRVMALVGQGRPVEDGAEQGITMNGVHLCNHETMVVLRQWGLIVRDENGRWSATESGKAIAQQLRL' A
#
# COMPACT_ATOMS: atom_id res chain seq x y z
N MET A 1 -4.80 -9.72 -12.90
CA MET A 1 -5.02 -9.34 -11.48
C MET A 1 -5.89 -8.09 -11.47
N LEU A 2 -7.05 -8.13 -10.82
CA LEU A 2 -7.95 -6.98 -10.71
C LEU A 2 -7.85 -6.41 -9.29
N LEU A 3 -7.36 -5.17 -9.16
CA LEU A 3 -7.29 -4.50 -7.86
C LEU A 3 -8.66 -3.96 -7.45
N SER A 4 -9.03 -4.15 -6.19
CA SER A 4 -10.20 -3.50 -5.57
C SER A 4 -10.01 -1.98 -5.48
N LYS A 5 -11.09 -1.23 -5.22
CA LYS A 5 -11.02 0.24 -5.04
C LYS A 5 -10.03 0.62 -3.93
N THR A 6 -10.04 -0.10 -2.82
CA THR A 6 -9.13 0.11 -1.69
C THR A 6 -7.69 -0.19 -2.06
N GLN A 7 -7.44 -1.33 -2.75
CA GLN A 7 -6.10 -1.69 -3.21
C GLN A 7 -5.53 -0.65 -4.20
N LYS A 8 -6.33 -0.15 -5.14
CA LYS A 8 -5.91 0.92 -6.06
C LYS A 8 -5.51 2.18 -5.30
N ARG A 9 -6.29 2.58 -4.28
CA ARG A 9 -6.00 3.75 -3.45
C ARG A 9 -4.70 3.58 -2.65
N VAL A 10 -4.46 2.40 -2.09
CA VAL A 10 -3.19 2.08 -1.40
C VAL A 10 -2.02 2.17 -2.39
N MET A 11 -2.16 1.57 -3.57
CA MET A 11 -1.12 1.58 -4.60
C MET A 11 -0.79 2.99 -5.11
N ALA A 12 -1.77 3.89 -5.21
CA ALA A 12 -1.50 5.30 -5.51
C ALA A 12 -0.55 5.94 -4.49
N LEU A 13 -0.85 5.75 -3.22
CA LEU A 13 -0.15 6.45 -2.14
C LEU A 13 1.24 5.86 -1.93
N VAL A 14 1.33 4.54 -1.81
CA VAL A 14 2.58 3.82 -1.58
C VAL A 14 3.46 3.85 -2.84
N GLY A 15 2.86 3.79 -4.03
CA GLY A 15 3.56 3.89 -5.32
C GLY A 15 4.18 5.25 -5.59
N GLN A 16 3.57 6.32 -5.05
CA GLN A 16 4.14 7.68 -5.09
C GLN A 16 5.23 7.92 -4.02
N GLY A 17 5.61 6.90 -3.26
CA GLY A 17 6.62 7.00 -2.20
C GLY A 17 6.12 7.72 -0.94
N ARG A 18 4.80 7.87 -0.76
CA ARG A 18 4.26 8.41 0.48
C ARG A 18 4.36 7.33 1.57
N PRO A 19 4.94 7.65 2.74
CA PRO A 19 4.99 6.71 3.84
C PRO A 19 3.58 6.41 4.33
N VAL A 20 3.31 5.14 4.61
CA VAL A 20 2.11 4.70 5.32
C VAL A 20 2.52 3.90 6.55
N GLU A 21 1.80 4.12 7.64
CA GLU A 21 2.16 3.63 8.96
C GLU A 21 1.11 2.66 9.49
N ASP A 22 1.55 1.72 10.31
CA ASP A 22 0.65 0.84 11.05
C ASP A 22 -0.05 1.69 12.13
N GLY A 23 -1.37 1.81 12.05
CA GLY A 23 -2.19 2.50 13.03
C GLY A 23 -2.49 1.64 14.26
N ALA A 24 -2.80 2.30 15.38
CA ALA A 24 -2.97 1.68 16.70
C ALA A 24 -4.05 0.57 16.77
N GLU A 25 -5.02 0.55 15.85
CA GLU A 25 -6.19 -0.36 15.91
C GLU A 25 -6.43 -1.13 14.60
N GLN A 26 -5.44 -1.91 14.15
CA GLN A 26 -5.56 -2.94 13.08
C GLN A 26 -5.66 -2.41 11.63
N GLY A 27 -5.35 -1.15 11.41
CA GLY A 27 -5.39 -0.53 10.09
C GLY A 27 -4.07 0.12 9.71
N ILE A 28 -3.88 0.33 8.42
CA ILE A 28 -2.91 1.28 7.91
C ILE A 28 -3.53 2.66 7.94
N THR A 29 -2.78 3.63 8.44
CA THR A 29 -3.19 5.04 8.42
C THR A 29 -2.22 5.86 7.58
N MET A 30 -2.71 6.99 7.09
CA MET A 30 -1.89 8.02 6.45
C MET A 30 -2.36 9.37 6.99
N ASN A 31 -1.46 10.12 7.61
CA ASN A 31 -1.78 11.39 8.29
C ASN A 31 -2.93 11.25 9.30
N GLY A 32 -2.95 10.15 10.07
CA GLY A 32 -4.00 9.87 11.06
C GLY A 32 -5.35 9.42 10.47
N VAL A 33 -5.49 9.33 9.15
CA VAL A 33 -6.72 8.86 8.48
C VAL A 33 -6.58 7.38 8.13
N HIS A 34 -7.59 6.58 8.49
CA HIS A 34 -7.64 5.16 8.12
C HIS A 34 -7.64 4.98 6.59
N LEU A 35 -6.72 4.14 6.11
CA LEU A 35 -6.53 3.85 4.70
C LEU A 35 -7.08 2.47 4.31
N CYS A 36 -6.64 1.42 5.00
CA CYS A 36 -7.07 0.05 4.78
C CYS A 36 -6.75 -0.84 5.99
N ASN A 37 -7.26 -2.07 6.01
CA ASN A 37 -6.87 -3.08 6.99
C ASN A 37 -5.49 -3.70 6.65
N HIS A 38 -4.85 -4.35 7.63
CA HIS A 38 -3.58 -5.06 7.40
C HIS A 38 -3.68 -6.17 6.35
N GLU A 39 -4.81 -6.87 6.26
CA GLU A 39 -5.03 -7.92 5.27
C GLU A 39 -4.87 -7.42 3.84
N THR A 40 -5.32 -6.18 3.56
CA THR A 40 -5.10 -5.53 2.26
C THR A 40 -3.62 -5.41 1.93
N MET A 41 -2.78 -5.04 2.91
CA MET A 41 -1.33 -4.96 2.72
C MET A 41 -0.69 -6.33 2.54
N VAL A 42 -1.14 -7.33 3.30
CA VAL A 42 -0.65 -8.71 3.17
C VAL A 42 -0.91 -9.25 1.77
N VAL A 43 -2.11 -9.04 1.22
CA VAL A 43 -2.43 -9.46 -0.15
C VAL A 43 -1.55 -8.76 -1.19
N LEU A 44 -1.38 -7.44 -1.08
CA LEU A 44 -0.51 -6.68 -1.99
C LEU A 44 0.95 -7.13 -1.90
N ARG A 45 1.42 -7.51 -0.70
CA ARG A 45 2.76 -8.08 -0.49
C ARG A 45 2.90 -9.46 -1.13
N GLN A 46 1.90 -10.34 -0.97
CA GLN A 46 1.88 -11.66 -1.61
C GLN A 46 1.91 -11.55 -3.14
N TRP A 47 1.32 -10.50 -3.70
CA TRP A 47 1.39 -10.19 -5.12
C TRP A 47 2.71 -9.53 -5.55
N GLY A 48 3.64 -9.30 -4.63
CA GLY A 48 4.93 -8.68 -4.90
C GLY A 48 4.83 -7.19 -5.28
N LEU A 49 3.74 -6.51 -4.91
CA LEU A 49 3.52 -5.10 -5.26
C LEU A 49 4.03 -4.13 -4.20
N ILE A 50 4.09 -4.58 -2.94
CA ILE A 50 4.64 -3.81 -1.83
C ILE A 50 5.56 -4.66 -0.98
N VAL A 51 6.43 -4.00 -0.22
CA VAL A 51 7.34 -4.61 0.75
C VAL A 51 7.24 -3.87 2.08
N ARG A 52 7.45 -4.60 3.18
CA ARG A 52 7.59 -4.04 4.52
C ARG A 52 9.05 -4.17 4.95
N ASP A 53 9.68 -3.08 5.34
CA ASP A 53 11.05 -3.10 5.84
C ASP A 53 11.12 -3.54 7.33
N GLU A 54 12.33 -3.66 7.85
CA GLU A 54 12.59 -4.05 9.25
C GLU A 54 12.06 -3.03 10.27
N ASN A 55 11.87 -1.78 9.85
CA ASN A 55 11.26 -0.72 10.67
C ASN A 55 9.73 -0.73 10.60
N GLY A 56 9.14 -1.72 9.91
CA GLY A 56 7.70 -1.83 9.75
C GLY A 56 7.10 -0.90 8.68
N ARG A 57 7.92 -0.17 7.92
CA ARG A 57 7.45 0.77 6.89
C ARG A 57 7.10 0.05 5.61
N TRP A 58 6.00 0.47 5.00
CA TRP A 58 5.57 -0.07 3.71
C TRP A 58 6.03 0.80 2.54
N SER A 59 6.52 0.16 1.49
CA SER A 59 6.93 0.81 0.24
C SER A 59 6.55 -0.03 -0.97
N ALA A 60 6.44 0.60 -2.15
CA ALA A 60 6.11 -0.09 -3.38
C ALA A 60 7.37 -0.73 -3.99
N THR A 61 7.22 -1.96 -4.49
CA THR A 61 8.24 -2.59 -5.34
C THR A 61 8.26 -1.92 -6.72
N GLU A 62 9.22 -2.27 -7.59
CA GLU A 62 9.24 -1.79 -8.98
C GLU A 62 7.95 -2.17 -9.73
N SER A 63 7.46 -3.40 -9.55
CA SER A 63 6.16 -3.83 -10.08
C SER A 63 5.01 -3.01 -9.52
N GLY A 64 5.05 -2.69 -8.23
CA GLY A 64 4.07 -1.84 -7.57
C GLY A 64 4.04 -0.42 -8.15
N LYS A 65 5.20 0.19 -8.36
CA LYS A 65 5.33 1.52 -8.99
C LYS A 65 4.79 1.52 -10.42
N ALA A 66 5.10 0.51 -11.21
CA ALA A 66 4.58 0.37 -12.57
C ALA A 66 3.05 0.30 -12.60
N ILE A 67 2.44 -0.47 -11.68
CA ILE A 67 0.98 -0.51 -11.54
C ILE A 67 0.43 0.84 -11.09
N ALA A 68 1.06 1.51 -10.12
CA ALA A 68 0.63 2.84 -9.67
C ALA A 68 0.62 3.86 -10.82
N GLN A 69 1.62 3.84 -11.69
CA GLN A 69 1.69 4.69 -12.89
C GLN A 69 0.57 4.37 -13.89
N GLN A 70 0.27 3.09 -14.12
CA GLN A 70 -0.84 2.68 -15.01
C GLN A 70 -2.21 3.12 -14.48
N LEU A 71 -2.37 3.19 -13.16
CA LEU A 71 -3.61 3.66 -12.54
C LEU A 71 -3.84 5.17 -12.74
N ARG A 72 -2.88 5.93 -13.29
CA ARG A 72 -2.93 7.40 -13.48
C ARG A 72 -3.38 8.14 -12.22
N LEU A 73 -2.93 7.67 -11.06
CA LEU A 73 -3.20 8.27 -9.75
C LEU A 73 -2.07 9.23 -9.35
#